data_AF-A0A6P0V6H5-F1
#
_entry.id   AF-A0A6P0V6H5-F1
#
_cell.length_a   1.000
_cell.length_b   1.000
_cell.length_c   1.000
_cell.angle_alpha   90.00
_cell.angle_beta   90.00
_cell.angle_gamma   90.00
#
_symmetry.space_group_name_H-M   'P 1'
#
loop_
_entity.id
_entity.type
_entity.pdbx_description
1 polymer ?
#
loop_
_entity_poly.entity_id
_entity_poly.type
_entity_poly.pdbx_seq_one_letter_code
_entity_poly.pdbx_strand_id
1 'polypeptide(L)'
;MTNVILYQIEELEKRLSETSIDELLQASYISWDEELLNDQFYGNALKLYILLSYSPFFCRENSVKIFYNRYYWFMTFVEKFKLKNGDDAGLDQQAFQLLEEVEEIDGTIDWGIVEQLNNQVIQEVQLPELLVRSP
;
A
#
# COMPACT_ATOMS: atom_id res chain seq x y z
N MET A 1 -13.38 15.81 -5.74
CA MET A 1 -12.78 14.46 -5.69
C MET A 1 -12.74 14.06 -4.24
N THR A 2 -13.55 13.08 -3.86
CA THR A 2 -13.59 12.58 -2.49
C THR A 2 -12.28 11.87 -2.23
N ASN A 3 -11.51 12.33 -1.25
CA ASN A 3 -10.27 11.70 -0.85
C ASN A 3 -10.66 10.35 -0.22
N VAL A 4 -10.54 9.25 -0.97
CA VAL A 4 -10.94 7.90 -0.51
C VAL A 4 -9.89 7.32 0.44
N ILE A 5 -8.72 7.95 0.57
CA ILE A 5 -7.75 7.61 1.61
C ILE A 5 -8.32 8.06 2.97
N LEU A 6 -8.69 7.07 3.77
CA LEU A 6 -9.41 7.29 5.03
C LEU A 6 -8.48 7.74 6.18
N TYR A 7 -7.17 7.51 6.08
CA TYR A 7 -6.18 8.16 6.95
C TYR A 7 -5.57 9.38 6.28
N GLN A 8 -5.35 10.44 7.06
CA GLN A 8 -4.61 11.59 6.56
C GLN A 8 -3.17 11.15 6.30
N ILE A 9 -2.67 11.37 5.07
CA ILE A 9 -1.30 11.05 4.66
C ILE A 9 -0.30 11.63 5.67
N GLU A 10 -0.54 12.85 6.16
CA GLU A 10 0.29 13.52 7.16
C GLU A 10 0.47 12.72 8.46
N GLU A 11 -0.59 12.04 8.93
CA GLU A 11 -0.52 11.20 10.14
C GLU A 11 0.31 9.94 9.90
N LEU A 12 0.15 9.33 8.72
CA LEU A 12 0.92 8.16 8.31
C LEU A 12 2.40 8.51 8.11
N GLU A 13 2.70 9.64 7.48
CA GLU A 13 4.07 10.13 7.28
C GLU A 13 4.75 10.47 8.59
N LYS A 14 4.03 11.15 9.49
CA LYS A 14 4.54 11.39 10.85
C LYS A 14 4.88 10.08 11.54
N ARG A 15 3.97 9.10 11.50
CA ARG A 15 4.21 7.82 12.17
C ARG A 15 5.35 7.03 11.52
N LEU A 16 5.45 7.07 10.21
CA LEU A 16 6.56 6.48 9.48
C LEU A 16 7.89 7.13 9.86
N SER A 17 7.93 8.46 10.07
CA SER A 17 9.14 9.17 10.52
C SER A 17 9.59 8.76 11.93
N GLU A 18 8.67 8.25 12.75
CA GLU A 18 8.93 7.75 14.10
C GLU A 18 9.24 6.24 14.15
N THR A 19 9.14 5.54 13.01
CA THR A 19 9.32 4.08 12.93
C THR A 19 10.61 3.75 12.19
N SER A 20 11.49 2.98 12.81
CA SER A 20 12.74 2.53 12.18
C SER A 20 12.50 1.42 11.13
N ILE A 21 13.41 1.29 10.17
CA ILE A 21 13.36 0.19 9.19
C ILE A 21 13.47 -1.16 9.89
N ASP A 22 14.32 -1.27 10.92
CA ASP A 22 14.47 -2.51 11.71
C ASP A 22 13.14 -2.93 12.36
N GLU A 23 12.37 -1.98 12.90
CA GLU A 23 11.04 -2.26 13.45
C GLU A 23 10.07 -2.75 12.36
N LEU A 24 10.10 -2.15 11.17
CA LEU A 24 9.26 -2.58 10.04
C LEU A 24 9.62 -4.00 9.58
N LEU A 25 10.92 -4.30 9.45
CA LEU A 25 11.42 -5.61 9.04
C LEU A 25 11.10 -6.70 10.07
N GLN A 26 11.17 -6.39 11.37
CA GLN A 26 10.81 -7.33 12.44
C GLN A 26 9.30 -7.58 12.53
N ALA A 27 8.48 -6.59 12.15
CA ALA A 27 7.03 -6.67 12.28
C ALA A 27 6.39 -7.57 11.22
N SER A 28 6.98 -7.69 10.03
CA SER A 28 6.49 -8.58 8.98
C SER A 28 7.06 -10.00 9.12
N TYR A 29 6.20 -11.02 9.21
CA TYR A 29 6.62 -12.42 9.08
C TYR A 29 7.20 -12.75 7.69
N ILE A 30 6.89 -11.90 6.70
CA ILE A 30 7.47 -11.92 5.36
C ILE A 30 8.74 -11.08 5.39
N SER A 31 9.90 -11.70 5.13
CA SER A 31 11.19 -10.99 5.07
C SER A 31 11.24 -10.10 3.83
N TRP A 32 10.73 -8.87 3.92
CA TRP A 32 10.97 -7.86 2.90
C TRP A 32 12.47 -7.52 2.84
N ASP A 33 12.99 -7.32 1.63
CA ASP A 33 14.38 -6.90 1.45
C ASP A 33 14.53 -5.42 1.84
N GLU A 34 15.54 -5.10 2.65
CA GLU A 34 15.88 -3.73 3.02
C GLU A 34 16.09 -2.83 1.80
N GLU A 35 16.62 -3.38 0.69
CA GLU A 35 16.79 -2.66 -0.57
C GLU A 35 15.44 -2.18 -1.14
N LEU A 36 14.39 -3.00 -1.02
CA LEU A 36 13.04 -2.62 -1.46
C LEU A 36 12.47 -1.49 -0.59
N LEU A 37 12.68 -1.55 0.73
CA LEU A 37 12.22 -0.50 1.64
C LEU A 37 12.96 0.83 1.41
N ASN A 38 14.23 0.77 1.01
CA ASN A 38 15.06 1.95 0.77
C ASN A 38 14.95 2.53 -0.65
N ASP A 39 14.18 1.89 -1.54
CA ASP A 39 13.97 2.42 -2.88
C ASP A 39 13.25 3.78 -2.84
N GLN A 40 13.88 4.80 -3.43
CA GLN A 40 13.33 6.16 -3.45
C GLN A 40 12.00 6.30 -4.23
N PHE A 41 11.69 5.37 -5.14
CA PHE A 41 10.51 5.46 -5.99
C PHE A 41 9.28 4.84 -5.32
N TYR A 42 9.42 3.60 -4.83
CA TYR A 42 8.32 2.81 -4.29
C TYR A 42 8.46 2.45 -2.80
N GLY A 43 9.64 2.61 -2.20
CA GLY A 43 9.92 2.14 -0.84
C GLY A 43 9.03 2.77 0.23
N ASN A 44 8.65 4.04 0.08
CA ASN A 44 7.70 4.68 1.00
C ASN A 44 6.29 4.03 0.96
N ALA A 45 5.81 3.62 -0.22
CA ALA A 45 4.52 2.94 -0.33
C ALA A 45 4.56 1.57 0.38
N LEU A 46 5.66 0.83 0.19
CA LEU A 46 5.89 -0.44 0.87
C LEU A 46 5.96 -0.26 2.40
N LYS A 47 6.73 0.73 2.87
CA LYS A 47 6.84 1.06 4.30
C LYS A 47 5.48 1.37 4.94
N LEU A 48 4.64 2.15 4.25
CA LEU A 48 3.29 2.47 4.73
C LEU A 48 2.38 1.25 4.78
N TYR A 49 2.45 0.39 3.76
CA TYR A 49 1.76 -0.90 3.78
C TYR A 49 2.17 -1.76 4.98
N ILE A 50 3.48 -1.91 5.24
CA ILE A 50 4.00 -2.69 6.37
C ILE A 50 3.55 -2.07 7.70
N LEU A 51 3.66 -0.74 7.83
CA LEU A 51 3.21 -0.01 9.02
C LEU A 51 1.73 -0.27 9.32
N LEU A 52 0.87 -0.21 8.30
CA LEU A 52 -0.57 -0.46 8.46
C LEU A 52 -0.91 -1.93 8.73
N SER A 53 -0.08 -2.86 8.25
CA SER A 53 -0.31 -4.30 8.39
C SER A 53 0.10 -4.83 9.76
N TYR A 54 1.16 -4.27 10.35
CA TYR A 54 1.79 -4.87 11.52
C TYR A 54 1.97 -3.93 12.71
N SER A 55 1.72 -2.62 12.57
CA SER A 55 1.86 -1.71 13.70
C SER A 55 0.74 -1.96 14.72
N PRO A 56 1.07 -2.19 16.01
CA PRO A 56 0.07 -2.33 17.06
C PRO A 56 -0.73 -1.05 17.29
N PHE A 57 -0.28 0.09 16.75
CA PHE A 57 -1.01 1.35 16.82
C PHE A 57 -2.42 1.24 16.21
N PHE A 58 -2.57 0.49 15.13
CA PHE A 58 -3.85 0.34 14.42
C PHE A 58 -4.72 -0.80 14.94
N CYS A 59 -4.32 -1.53 15.99
CA CYS A 59 -5.06 -2.72 16.46
C CYS A 59 -6.47 -2.43 16.99
N ARG A 60 -6.79 -1.17 17.30
CA ARG A 60 -8.11 -0.72 17.78
C ARG A 60 -8.88 0.08 16.74
N GLU A 61 -8.32 0.22 15.56
CA GLU A 61 -8.91 1.00 14.49
C GLU A 61 -9.93 0.17 13.71
N ASN A 62 -10.78 0.85 12.96
CA ASN A 62 -11.76 0.19 12.12
C ASN A 62 -11.04 -0.70 11.08
N SER A 63 -11.28 -2.00 11.12
CA SER A 63 -10.62 -3.02 10.28
C SER A 63 -10.86 -2.77 8.78
N VAL A 64 -12.08 -2.38 8.39
CA VAL A 64 -12.43 -2.00 7.00
C VAL A 64 -11.63 -0.78 6.55
N LYS A 65 -11.49 0.22 7.43
CA LYS A 65 -10.67 1.42 7.18
C LYS A 65 -9.20 1.04 6.98
N ILE A 66 -8.65 0.20 7.84
CA ILE A 66 -7.26 -0.27 7.75
C ILE A 66 -7.04 -1.05 6.47
N PHE A 67 -7.97 -1.93 6.11
CA PHE A 67 -7.92 -2.68 4.86
C PHE A 67 -7.81 -1.78 3.63
N TYR A 68 -8.67 -0.76 3.49
CA TYR A 68 -8.59 0.14 2.34
C TYR A 68 -7.26 0.88 2.27
N ASN A 69 -6.69 1.29 3.41
CA ASN A 69 -5.39 1.95 3.44
C ASN A 69 -4.26 0.97 3.08
N ARG A 70 -4.28 -0.27 3.63
CA ARG A 70 -3.32 -1.32 3.28
C ARG A 70 -3.36 -1.62 1.78
N TYR A 71 -4.57 -1.83 1.24
CA TYR A 71 -4.80 -2.08 -0.18
C TYR A 71 -4.24 -0.95 -1.05
N TYR A 72 -4.58 0.30 -0.73
CA TYR A 72 -4.10 1.46 -1.47
C TYR A 72 -2.56 1.53 -1.53
N TRP A 73 -1.88 1.43 -0.39
CA TRP A 73 -0.43 1.55 -0.34
C TRP A 73 0.27 0.35 -0.96
N PHE A 74 -0.30 -0.85 -0.83
CA PHE A 74 0.22 -2.04 -1.50
C PHE A 74 0.12 -1.91 -3.02
N MET A 75 -1.05 -1.56 -3.55
CA MET A 75 -1.21 -1.35 -5.00
C MET A 75 -0.32 -0.22 -5.53
N THR A 76 -0.15 0.86 -4.76
CA THR A 76 0.80 1.93 -5.10
C THR A 76 2.23 1.41 -5.20
N PHE A 77 2.64 0.53 -4.28
CA PHE A 77 3.93 -0.13 -4.32
C PHE A 77 4.06 -1.03 -5.56
N VAL A 78 3.08 -1.91 -5.81
CA VAL A 78 3.09 -2.85 -6.94
C VAL A 78 3.20 -2.12 -8.27
N GLU A 79 2.40 -1.08 -8.50
CA GLU A 79 2.42 -0.34 -9.76
C GLU A 79 3.73 0.43 -9.97
N LYS A 80 4.27 1.04 -8.92
CA LYS A 80 5.57 1.72 -9.00
C LYS A 80 6.72 0.74 -9.18
N PHE A 81 6.67 -0.41 -8.52
CA PHE A 81 7.65 -1.47 -8.71
C PHE A 81 7.62 -1.94 -10.16
N LYS A 82 6.44 -2.22 -10.69
CA LYS A 82 6.22 -2.65 -12.08
C LYS A 82 6.78 -1.68 -13.10
N LEU A 83 6.56 -0.37 -12.92
CA LEU A 83 7.11 0.65 -13.82
C LEU A 83 8.65 0.69 -13.84
N LYS A 84 9.29 0.36 -12.73
CA LYS A 84 10.76 0.41 -12.59
C LYS A 84 11.45 -0.91 -12.94
N ASN A 85 10.87 -2.03 -12.53
CA ASN A 85 11.51 -3.35 -12.55
C ASN A 85 10.82 -4.34 -13.51
N GLY A 86 9.65 -4.00 -14.04
CA GLY A 86 8.81 -4.90 -14.82
C GLY A 86 7.83 -5.70 -13.95
N ASP A 87 7.01 -6.53 -14.60
CA ASP A 87 6.00 -7.35 -13.94
C ASP A 87 6.62 -8.35 -12.94
N ASP A 88 5.95 -8.54 -11.80
CA ASP A 88 6.31 -9.55 -10.80
C ASP A 88 5.06 -10.34 -10.40
N ALA A 89 5.02 -11.60 -10.83
CA ALA A 89 3.87 -12.48 -10.57
C ALA A 89 3.66 -12.77 -9.08
N GLY A 90 4.70 -12.67 -8.26
CA GLY A 90 4.61 -12.83 -6.81
C GLY A 90 3.92 -11.63 -6.16
N LEU A 91 4.19 -10.42 -6.64
CA LEU A 91 3.48 -9.21 -6.22
C LEU A 91 2.00 -9.22 -6.64
N ASP A 92 1.73 -9.64 -7.88
CA ASP A 92 0.35 -9.80 -8.36
C ASP A 92 -0.41 -10.83 -7.51
N GLN A 93 0.21 -11.96 -7.19
CA GLN A 93 -0.38 -12.97 -6.32
C GLN A 93 -0.64 -12.43 -4.90
N GLN A 94 0.29 -11.67 -4.32
CA GLN A 94 0.09 -11.03 -3.02
C GLN A 94 -1.04 -10.00 -3.04
N ALA A 95 -1.25 -9.29 -4.15
CA ALA A 95 -2.38 -8.37 -4.30
C ALA A 95 -3.72 -9.10 -4.26
N PHE A 96 -3.80 -10.28 -4.89
CA PHE A 96 -4.98 -11.15 -4.78
C PHE A 96 -5.18 -11.68 -3.36
N GLN A 97 -4.12 -12.16 -2.70
CA GLN A 97 -4.20 -12.64 -1.32
C GLN A 97 -4.70 -11.55 -0.37
N LEU A 98 -4.26 -10.31 -0.55
CA LEU A 98 -4.75 -9.18 0.25
C LEU A 98 -6.27 -9.02 0.10
N LEU A 99 -6.83 -9.21 -1.10
CA LEU A 99 -8.27 -9.17 -1.32
C LEU A 99 -9.02 -10.36 -0.71
N GLU A 100 -8.36 -11.49 -0.47
CA GLU A 100 -8.95 -12.65 0.20
C GLU A 100 -9.04 -12.45 1.73
N GLU A 101 -8.16 -11.63 2.31
CA GLU A 101 -8.22 -11.27 3.75
C GLU A 101 -9.53 -10.58 4.16
N VAL A 102 -10.37 -10.17 3.20
CA VAL A 102 -11.68 -9.56 3.48
C VAL A 102 -12.61 -10.47 4.30
N GLU A 103 -12.40 -11.79 4.23
CA GLU A 103 -13.15 -12.75 5.05
C GLU A 103 -12.82 -12.64 6.55
N GLU A 104 -11.65 -12.08 6.89
CA GLU A 104 -11.16 -11.91 8.27
C GLU A 104 -11.53 -10.54 8.87
N ILE A 105 -12.14 -9.65 8.07
CA ILE A 105 -12.45 -8.28 8.46
C ILE A 105 -13.80 -8.21 9.15
N ASP A 106 -13.82 -7.65 10.36
CA ASP A 106 -15.09 -7.29 11.03
C ASP A 106 -15.76 -6.10 10.31
N GLY A 107 -16.66 -6.41 9.39
CA GLY A 107 -17.42 -5.42 8.62
C GLY A 107 -17.78 -5.88 7.22
N THR A 108 -18.23 -4.95 6.39
CA THR A 108 -18.52 -5.22 4.98
C THR A 108 -17.61 -4.38 4.10
N ILE A 109 -16.85 -5.04 3.25
CA ILE A 109 -16.06 -4.39 2.22
C ILE A 109 -16.96 -3.97 1.06
N ASP A 110 -16.85 -2.70 0.71
CA ASP A 110 -17.47 -2.11 -0.47
C ASP A 110 -16.49 -2.20 -1.63
N TRP A 111 -16.78 -3.10 -2.56
CA TRP A 111 -15.96 -3.31 -3.76
C TRP A 111 -15.91 -2.09 -4.67
N GLY A 112 -16.90 -1.20 -4.62
CA GLY A 112 -16.87 0.07 -5.32
C GLY A 112 -15.76 1.00 -4.80
N ILE A 113 -15.44 0.93 -3.49
CA ILE A 113 -14.30 1.65 -2.92
C ILE A 113 -12.98 1.03 -3.40
N VAL A 114 -12.87 -0.30 -3.42
CA VAL A 114 -11.68 -1.01 -3.92
C VAL A 114 -11.38 -0.63 -5.37
N GLU A 115 -12.40 -0.63 -6.23
CA GLU A 115 -12.28 -0.21 -7.63
C GLU A 115 -11.85 1.26 -7.76
N GLN A 116 -12.42 2.16 -6.95
CA GLN A 116 -12.02 3.57 -6.92
C GLN A 116 -10.55 3.74 -6.53
N LEU A 117 -10.08 3.02 -5.51
CA LEU A 117 -8.68 3.04 -5.08
C LEU A 117 -7.76 2.53 -6.18
N ASN A 118 -8.12 1.42 -6.84
CA ASN A 118 -7.32 0.89 -7.94
C ASN A 118 -7.21 1.90 -9.10
N ASN A 119 -8.32 2.51 -9.50
CA ASN A 119 -8.32 3.56 -10.52
C ASN A 119 -7.49 4.78 -10.10
N GLN A 120 -7.58 5.18 -8.83
CA GLN A 120 -6.78 6.27 -8.29
C GLN A 120 -5.28 5.96 -8.37
N VAL A 121 -4.85 4.76 -7.97
CA VAL A 121 -3.45 4.34 -8.08
C VAL A 121 -2.95 4.39 -9.52
N ILE A 122 -3.74 3.86 -10.48
CA ILE A 122 -3.39 3.92 -11.90
C ILE A 122 -3.24 5.38 -12.37
N GLN A 123 -4.14 6.26 -11.94
CA GLN A 123 -4.09 7.68 -12.30
C GLN A 123 -2.89 8.42 -11.68
N GLU A 124 -2.49 8.08 -10.47
CA GLU A 124 -1.40 8.75 -9.77
C GLU A 124 -0.02 8.21 -10.18
N VAL A 125 0.07 6.92 -10.52
CA VAL A 125 1.34 6.24 -10.79
C VAL A 125 1.61 6.11 -12.28
N GLN A 126 0.64 5.65 -13.08
CA GLN A 126 0.87 5.35 -14.49
C GLN A 126 0.63 6.55 -15.42
N LEU A 127 -0.42 7.34 -15.20
CA LEU A 127 -0.77 8.44 -16.13
C LEU A 127 0.33 9.53 -16.24
N PRO A 128 0.98 9.99 -15.16
CA PRO A 128 2.03 10.99 -15.28
C PRO A 128 3.22 10.49 -16.09
N GLU A 129 3.61 9.22 -15.93
CA GLU A 129 4.71 8.59 -16.67
C GLU A 129 4.37 8.39 -18.15
N LEU A 130 3.13 8.03 -18.49
CA LEU A 130 2.68 7.87 -19.88
C LEU A 130 2.63 9.21 -20.62
N LEU A 131 2.27 10.29 -19.94
CA LEU A 131 2.28 11.64 -20.51
C LEU A 131 3.71 12.17 -20.75
N VAL A 132 4.68 11.80 -19.90
CA VAL A 132 6.10 12.16 -20.09
C VAL A 132 6.76 11.36 -21.23
N ARG A 133 6.27 10.14 -21.50
CA ARG A 133 6.80 9.25 -22.54
C ARG A 133 6.11 9.40 -23.90
N SER A 134 5.16 10.33 -24.04
CA SER A 134 4.52 10.65 -25.32
C SER A 134 5.42 11.57 -26.16
N PRO A 135 5.78 11.20 -27.40
CA PRO A 135 6.74 11.93 -28.24
C PRO A 135 6.23 13.30 -28.75
#